data_AF-A0A9P0JKM1-F1
#
_entry.id   AF-A0A9P0JKM1-F1
#
_cell.length_a   1.000
_cell.length_b   1.000
_cell.length_c   1.000
_cell.angle_alpha   90.00
_cell.angle_beta   90.00
_cell.angle_gamma   90.00
#
_symmetry.space_group_name_H-M   'P 1'
#
loop_
_entity.id
_entity.type
_entity.pdbx_description
1 polymer ?
#
loop_
_entity_poly.entity_id
_entity_poly.type
_entity_poly.pdbx_seq_one_letter_code
_entity_poly.pdbx_strand_id
1 'polypeptide(L)'
;MAISLLNPKAEVARAAQALAINISAAKGIQDVMKSNLGPKGTVKMLVSGAGDIKITKDGNVLLHEMQIQHPTASLIARASTAQDDMTGDGTTSTVLLIGELLKQADIYVAEGLHPRILTEGFDKAREKALEVLEKIKIPVEINKETLTDVCSTSLRTKVHPKLADVLTDVCVDAILSIKQDDKPVDLFMVELMEMQHKTETDTQLVKGIF
;
A
#
# COMPACT_ATOMS: atom_id res chain seq x y z
N MET A 1 4.24 13.01 -39.62
CA MET A 1 5.57 12.71 -40.19
C MET A 1 6.61 12.20 -39.18
N ALA A 2 6.50 12.42 -37.86
CA ALA A 2 7.54 11.95 -36.91
C ALA A 2 7.49 10.45 -36.52
N ILE A 3 6.36 9.75 -36.66
CA ILE A 3 6.27 8.32 -36.27
C ILE A 3 6.93 7.39 -37.28
N SER A 4 7.13 7.81 -38.54
CA SER A 4 7.83 6.96 -39.53
C SER A 4 9.34 6.83 -39.28
N LEU A 5 9.88 7.51 -38.26
CA LEU A 5 11.25 7.37 -37.78
C LEU A 5 11.39 6.30 -36.69
N LEU A 6 10.28 5.77 -36.18
CA LEU A 6 10.29 4.72 -35.16
C LEU A 6 10.42 3.34 -35.80
N ASN A 7 10.98 2.40 -35.04
CA ASN A 7 11.09 1.00 -35.43
C ASN A 7 9.70 0.47 -35.88
N PRO A 8 9.58 -0.28 -37.00
CA PRO A 8 8.29 -0.79 -37.49
C PRO A 8 7.44 -1.56 -36.47
N LYS A 9 8.04 -2.11 -35.42
CA LYS A 9 7.34 -2.83 -34.34
C LYS A 9 7.00 -1.95 -33.11
N ALA A 10 7.24 -0.64 -33.18
CA ALA A 10 7.02 0.26 -32.05
C ALA A 10 5.55 0.65 -31.93
N GLU A 11 4.98 0.41 -30.75
CA GLU A 11 3.65 0.91 -30.39
C GLU A 11 3.75 2.34 -29.85
N VAL A 12 2.84 3.22 -30.28
CA VAL A 12 2.84 4.63 -29.88
C VAL A 12 1.42 5.09 -29.57
N ALA A 13 1.19 5.54 -28.34
CA ALA A 13 0.01 6.30 -27.98
C ALA A 13 0.32 7.81 -28.02
N ARG A 14 -0.61 8.63 -28.55
CA ARG A 14 -0.41 10.08 -28.66
C ARG A 14 -1.38 10.87 -27.78
N ALA A 15 -0.86 11.92 -27.13
CA ALA A 15 -1.62 12.97 -26.45
C ALA A 15 -2.86 12.46 -25.68
N ALA A 16 -4.06 12.82 -26.13
CA ALA A 16 -5.32 12.43 -25.48
C ALA A 16 -5.53 10.92 -25.40
N GLN A 17 -5.11 10.16 -26.43
CA GLN A 17 -5.20 8.69 -26.41
C GLN A 17 -4.27 8.10 -25.34
N ALA A 18 -3.06 8.63 -25.20
CA ALA A 18 -2.13 8.19 -24.15
C ALA A 18 -2.70 8.49 -22.76
N LEU A 19 -3.30 9.66 -22.58
CA LEU A 19 -3.95 10.03 -21.32
C LEU A 19 -5.13 9.09 -20.98
N ALA A 20 -6.01 8.81 -21.94
CA ALA A 20 -7.14 7.92 -21.74
C ALA A 20 -6.69 6.49 -21.36
N ILE A 21 -5.66 5.96 -22.02
CA ILE A 21 -5.06 4.66 -21.70
C ILE A 21 -4.49 4.65 -20.28
N ASN A 22 -3.76 5.71 -19.90
CA ASN A 22 -3.18 5.83 -18.56
C ASN A 22 -4.24 5.85 -17.46
N ILE A 23 -5.29 6.67 -17.66
CA ILE A 23 -6.38 6.80 -16.69
C ILE A 23 -7.17 5.49 -16.59
N SER A 24 -7.44 4.83 -17.73
CA SER A 24 -8.14 3.55 -17.75
C SER A 24 -7.36 2.46 -16.98
N ALA A 25 -6.04 2.39 -17.15
CA ALA A 25 -5.20 1.45 -16.41
C ALA A 25 -5.19 1.71 -14.91
N ALA A 26 -5.10 2.99 -14.51
CA ALA A 26 -5.16 3.38 -13.10
C ALA A 26 -6.51 3.02 -12.46
N LYS A 27 -7.62 3.30 -13.15
CA LYS A 27 -8.97 2.91 -12.75
C LYS A 27 -9.10 1.39 -12.62
N GLY A 28 -8.55 0.64 -13.59
CA GLY A 28 -8.56 -0.82 -13.56
C GLY A 28 -7.86 -1.41 -12.34
N ILE A 29 -6.65 -0.93 -12.02
CA ILE A 29 -5.95 -1.36 -10.79
C ILE A 29 -6.73 -0.94 -9.54
N GLN A 30 -7.24 0.29 -9.48
CA GLN A 30 -8.04 0.77 -8.36
C GLN A 30 -9.23 -0.17 -8.11
N ASP A 31 -9.95 -0.56 -9.16
CA ASP A 31 -11.10 -1.45 -9.06
C ASP A 31 -10.74 -2.86 -8.57
N VAL A 32 -9.56 -3.36 -8.93
CA VAL A 32 -9.03 -4.61 -8.38
C VAL A 32 -8.68 -4.43 -6.90
N MET A 33 -8.07 -3.31 -6.52
CA MET A 33 -7.54 -3.11 -5.17
C MET A 33 -8.59 -2.69 -4.14
N LYS A 34 -9.70 -2.07 -4.56
CA LYS A 34 -10.73 -1.53 -3.65
C LYS A 34 -11.34 -2.57 -2.73
N SER A 35 -11.42 -3.82 -3.19
CA SER A 35 -11.97 -4.92 -2.38
C SER A 35 -11.11 -5.25 -1.16
N ASN A 36 -9.82 -4.89 -1.19
CA ASN A 36 -8.87 -5.25 -0.13
C ASN A 36 -8.85 -4.24 1.01
N LEU A 37 -9.39 -3.04 0.82
CA LEU A 37 -9.25 -1.95 1.79
C LEU A 37 -10.08 -2.20 3.05
N GLY A 38 -9.45 -1.96 4.22
CA GLY A 38 -10.10 -1.95 5.53
C GLY A 38 -10.35 -3.34 6.12
N PRO A 39 -10.81 -3.44 7.38
CA PRO A 39 -10.96 -4.72 8.09
C PRO A 39 -12.00 -5.66 7.45
N LYS A 40 -13.01 -5.09 6.78
CA LYS A 40 -14.02 -5.85 6.02
C LYS A 40 -13.61 -6.17 4.58
N GLY A 41 -12.40 -5.78 4.17
CA GLY A 41 -11.87 -6.11 2.85
C GLY A 41 -11.68 -7.61 2.67
N THR A 42 -11.81 -8.07 1.43
CA THR A 42 -11.67 -9.48 1.06
C THR A 42 -10.20 -9.86 0.93
N VAL A 43 -9.90 -11.12 1.27
CA VAL A 43 -8.57 -11.70 1.06
C VAL A 43 -8.53 -12.30 -0.34
N LYS A 44 -7.39 -12.16 -1.04
CA LYS A 44 -7.22 -12.71 -2.38
C LYS A 44 -6.32 -13.93 -2.34
N MET A 45 -6.74 -14.97 -3.04
CA MET A 45 -5.93 -16.15 -3.32
C MET A 45 -5.32 -15.99 -4.70
N LEU A 46 -4.00 -15.96 -4.76
CA LEU A 46 -3.21 -15.93 -5.98
C LEU A 46 -2.61 -17.31 -6.20
N VAL A 47 -2.68 -17.82 -7.41
CA VAL A 47 -2.12 -19.12 -7.78
C VAL A 47 -1.07 -18.88 -8.87
N SER A 48 0.17 -19.26 -8.57
CA SER A 48 1.29 -19.15 -9.51
C SER A 48 1.16 -20.17 -10.63
N GLY A 49 1.90 -19.98 -11.74
CA GLY A 49 1.94 -20.98 -12.83
C GLY A 49 2.50 -22.35 -12.40
N ALA A 50 3.28 -22.39 -11.30
CA ALA A 50 3.79 -23.62 -10.70
C ALA A 50 2.78 -24.28 -9.73
N GLY A 51 1.67 -23.61 -9.44
CA GLY A 51 0.66 -24.08 -8.49
C GLY A 51 0.85 -23.58 -7.06
N ASP A 52 1.80 -22.67 -6.81
CA ASP A 52 1.99 -22.07 -5.49
C ASP A 52 0.80 -21.19 -5.14
N ILE A 53 0.23 -21.38 -3.96
CA ILE A 53 -0.93 -20.64 -3.50
C ILE A 53 -0.47 -19.59 -2.49
N LYS A 54 -0.68 -18.32 -2.82
CA LYS A 54 -0.42 -17.20 -1.92
C LYS A 54 -1.74 -16.52 -1.57
N ILE A 55 -2.07 -16.50 -0.28
CA ILE A 55 -3.28 -15.87 0.24
C ILE A 55 -2.85 -14.57 0.91
N THR A 56 -3.28 -13.43 0.38
CA THR A 56 -2.90 -12.13 0.95
C THR A 56 -4.00 -11.09 0.78
N LYS A 57 -4.01 -10.15 1.72
CA LYS A 57 -4.78 -8.92 1.64
C LYS A 57 -3.88 -7.70 1.38
N ASP A 58 -2.57 -7.87 1.53
CA ASP A 58 -1.62 -6.79 1.34
C ASP A 58 -1.57 -6.37 -0.13
N GLY A 59 -1.71 -5.06 -0.34
CA GLY A 59 -1.65 -4.47 -1.66
C GLY A 59 -0.27 -4.64 -2.30
N ASN A 60 0.82 -4.48 -1.53
CA ASN A 60 2.16 -4.57 -2.10
C ASN A 60 2.47 -6.00 -2.57
N VAL A 61 2.13 -7.00 -1.76
CA VAL A 61 2.31 -8.41 -2.14
C VAL A 61 1.49 -8.74 -3.38
N LEU A 62 0.23 -8.30 -3.42
CA LEU A 62 -0.64 -8.58 -4.56
C LEU A 62 -0.13 -7.96 -5.86
N LEU A 63 0.39 -6.72 -5.82
CA LEU A 63 0.94 -6.05 -7.01
C LEU A 63 2.25 -6.70 -7.50
N HIS A 64 3.05 -7.28 -6.60
CA HIS A 64 4.27 -8.00 -6.98
C HIS A 64 4.00 -9.36 -7.61
N GLU A 65 3.01 -10.09 -7.11
CA GLU A 65 2.64 -11.41 -7.62
C GLU A 65 1.86 -11.32 -8.94
N MET A 66 1.18 -10.20 -9.18
CA MET A 66 0.47 -9.98 -10.44
C MET A 66 1.43 -9.62 -11.58
N GLN A 67 1.32 -10.34 -12.70
CA GLN A 67 2.04 -10.00 -13.94
C GLN A 67 1.39 -8.79 -14.63
N ILE A 68 1.79 -7.58 -14.20
CA ILE A 68 1.27 -6.32 -14.74
C ILE A 68 1.93 -6.02 -16.09
N GLN A 69 1.16 -6.09 -17.17
CA GLN A 69 1.65 -5.76 -18.52
C GLN A 69 1.58 -4.26 -18.83
N HIS A 70 0.61 -3.55 -18.26
CA HIS A 70 0.37 -2.16 -18.60
C HIS A 70 1.44 -1.24 -17.97
N PRO A 71 2.12 -0.37 -18.73
CA PRO A 71 3.25 0.42 -18.22
C PRO A 71 2.85 1.38 -17.08
N THR A 72 1.71 2.05 -17.21
CA THR A 72 1.18 2.95 -16.17
C THR A 72 0.83 2.22 -14.88
N ALA A 73 0.28 1.01 -15.00
CA ALA A 73 -0.03 0.16 -13.88
C ALA A 73 1.26 -0.31 -13.17
N SER A 74 2.32 -0.61 -13.92
CA SER A 74 3.64 -0.92 -13.35
C SER A 74 4.25 0.28 -12.61
N LEU A 75 4.08 1.51 -13.13
CA LEU A 75 4.51 2.72 -12.41
C LEU A 75 3.75 2.91 -11.09
N ILE A 76 2.43 2.69 -11.08
CA ILE A 76 1.62 2.76 -9.87
C ILE A 76 2.05 1.67 -8.87
N ALA A 77 2.33 0.46 -9.36
CA ALA A 77 2.83 -0.63 -8.51
C ALA A 77 4.15 -0.25 -7.84
N ARG A 78 5.10 0.32 -8.58
CA ARG A 78 6.37 0.80 -8.02
C ARG A 78 6.20 1.90 -6.99
N ALA A 79 5.23 2.80 -7.17
CA ALA A 79 4.90 3.81 -6.17
C ALA A 79 4.35 3.16 -4.88
N SER A 80 3.53 2.11 -5.01
CA SER A 80 3.06 1.32 -3.87
C SER A 80 4.20 0.58 -3.17
N THR A 81 5.17 0.06 -3.91
CA THR A 81 6.37 -0.58 -3.33
C THR A 81 7.20 0.42 -2.54
N ALA A 82 7.45 1.61 -3.10
CA ALA A 82 8.18 2.66 -2.40
C ALA A 82 7.46 3.11 -1.11
N GLN A 83 6.12 3.10 -1.10
CA GLN A 83 5.34 3.37 0.10
C GLN A 83 5.52 2.27 1.17
N ASP A 84 5.51 1.01 0.74
CA ASP A 84 5.76 -0.14 1.62
C ASP A 84 7.17 -0.07 2.23
N ASP A 85 8.18 0.20 1.40
CA ASP A 85 9.58 0.27 1.85
C ASP A 85 9.83 1.39 2.88
N MET A 86 9.13 2.51 2.75
CA MET A 86 9.31 3.68 3.62
C MET A 86 8.42 3.66 4.87
N THR A 87 7.22 3.08 4.78
CA THR A 87 6.21 3.17 5.87
C THR A 87 5.63 1.82 6.30
N GLY A 88 5.70 0.79 5.46
CA GLY A 88 5.21 -0.57 5.75
C GLY A 88 3.68 -0.74 5.76
N ASP A 89 2.90 0.32 5.51
CA ASP A 89 1.44 0.27 5.46
C ASP A 89 0.87 1.32 4.48
N GLY A 90 -0.42 1.24 4.16
CA GLY A 90 -1.11 2.21 3.30
C GLY A 90 -0.84 2.03 1.80
N THR A 91 -0.30 0.88 1.41
CA THR A 91 -0.02 0.49 0.02
C THR A 91 -1.29 0.53 -0.82
N THR A 92 -2.35 -0.13 -0.34
CA THR A 92 -3.69 -0.13 -0.97
C THR A 92 -4.28 1.28 -1.05
N SER A 93 -4.19 2.07 0.02
CA SER A 93 -4.74 3.44 0.06
C SER A 93 -4.07 4.35 -0.97
N THR A 94 -2.74 4.21 -1.15
CA THR A 94 -1.96 4.99 -2.12
C THR A 94 -2.43 4.71 -3.55
N VAL A 95 -2.62 3.44 -3.89
CA VAL A 95 -3.11 3.03 -5.22
C VAL A 95 -4.53 3.54 -5.47
N LEU A 96 -5.40 3.44 -4.47
CA LEU A 96 -6.77 3.93 -4.58
C LEU A 96 -6.83 5.45 -4.74
N LEU A 97 -5.98 6.19 -4.01
CA LEU A 97 -5.90 7.64 -4.10
C LEU A 97 -5.44 8.07 -5.49
N ILE A 98 -4.41 7.43 -6.06
CA ILE A 98 -3.93 7.73 -7.41
C ILE A 98 -5.02 7.46 -8.45
N GLY A 99 -5.70 6.31 -8.36
CA GLY A 99 -6.79 5.96 -9.27
C GLY A 99 -7.93 6.97 -9.24
N GLU A 100 -8.38 7.35 -8.04
CA GLU A 100 -9.50 8.29 -7.90
C GLU A 100 -9.09 9.72 -8.31
N LEU A 101 -7.86 10.16 -7.99
CA LEU A 101 -7.34 11.46 -8.45
C LEU A 101 -7.33 11.55 -9.97
N LEU A 102 -6.86 10.51 -10.66
CA LEU A 102 -6.85 10.46 -12.12
C LEU A 102 -8.25 10.39 -12.70
N LYS A 103 -9.18 9.70 -12.04
CA LYS A 103 -10.59 9.67 -12.43
C LYS A 103 -11.27 11.04 -12.30
N GLN A 104 -10.99 11.80 -11.25
CA GLN A 104 -11.50 13.17 -11.09
C GLN A 104 -10.86 14.11 -12.11
N ALA A 105 -9.55 13.97 -12.36
CA ALA A 105 -8.86 14.75 -13.39
C ALA A 105 -9.43 14.52 -14.79
N ASP A 106 -9.80 13.28 -15.13
CA ASP A 106 -10.39 12.89 -16.42
C ASP A 106 -11.65 13.71 -16.76
N ILE A 107 -12.50 13.98 -15.76
CA ILE A 107 -13.74 14.75 -15.94
C ILE A 107 -13.41 16.16 -16.43
N TYR A 108 -12.48 16.84 -15.76
CA TYR A 108 -12.08 18.20 -16.14
C TYR A 108 -11.31 18.25 -17.46
N VAL A 109 -10.49 17.24 -17.76
CA VAL A 109 -9.82 17.16 -19.06
C VAL A 109 -10.84 16.95 -20.18
N ALA A 110 -11.89 16.16 -19.95
CA ALA A 110 -12.97 15.97 -20.91
C ALA A 110 -13.78 17.26 -21.15
N GLU A 111 -13.88 18.15 -20.15
CA GLU A 111 -14.45 19.50 -20.28
C GLU A 111 -13.52 20.49 -21.01
N GLY A 112 -12.30 20.08 -21.36
CA GLY A 112 -11.35 20.87 -22.13
C GLY A 112 -10.30 21.62 -21.31
N LEU A 113 -10.19 21.35 -19.99
CA LEU A 113 -9.11 21.91 -19.19
C LEU A 113 -7.77 21.30 -19.59
N HIS A 114 -6.76 22.15 -19.74
CA HIS A 114 -5.40 21.69 -20.01
C HIS A 114 -4.83 20.97 -18.78
N PRO A 115 -4.29 19.73 -18.90
CA PRO A 115 -3.81 18.94 -17.76
C PRO A 115 -2.79 19.66 -16.85
N ARG A 116 -2.02 20.60 -17.41
CA ARG A 116 -1.08 21.44 -16.65
C ARG A 116 -1.76 22.23 -15.52
N ILE A 117 -2.95 22.76 -15.76
CA ILE A 117 -3.69 23.54 -14.77
C ILE A 117 -4.13 22.62 -13.62
N LEU A 118 -4.54 21.39 -13.94
CA LEU A 118 -4.90 20.38 -12.93
C LEU A 118 -3.69 19.98 -12.08
N THR A 119 -2.51 19.80 -12.69
CA THR A 119 -1.30 19.49 -11.91
C THR A 119 -0.94 20.60 -10.94
N GLU A 120 -1.04 21.87 -11.35
CA GLU A 120 -0.78 23.00 -10.46
C GLU A 120 -1.84 23.11 -9.34
N GLY A 121 -3.10 22.75 -9.65
CA GLY A 121 -4.16 22.64 -8.65
C GLY A 121 -3.88 21.55 -7.61
N PHE A 122 -3.44 20.37 -8.05
CA PHE A 122 -3.08 19.27 -7.16
C PHE A 122 -1.86 19.59 -6.29
N ASP A 123 -0.85 20.27 -6.82
CA ASP A 123 0.32 20.68 -6.02
C ASP A 123 -0.06 21.65 -4.90
N LYS A 124 -0.90 22.66 -5.19
CA LYS A 124 -1.44 23.58 -4.19
C LYS A 124 -2.31 22.86 -3.15
N ALA A 125 -3.16 21.93 -3.60
CA ALA A 125 -4.00 21.14 -2.72
C ALA A 125 -3.18 20.22 -1.81
N ARG A 126 -2.09 19.63 -2.31
CA ARG A 126 -1.16 18.80 -1.53
C ARG A 126 -0.50 19.61 -0.42
N GLU A 127 0.03 20.79 -0.73
CA GLU A 127 0.62 21.69 0.29
C GLU A 127 -0.40 22.01 1.37
N LYS A 128 -1.63 22.35 0.98
CA LYS A 128 -2.69 22.64 1.95
C LYS A 128 -3.08 21.41 2.78
N ALA A 129 -3.15 20.24 2.17
CA ALA A 129 -3.46 19.00 2.87
C ALA A 129 -2.41 18.68 3.94
N LEU A 130 -1.12 18.89 3.65
CA LEU A 130 -0.03 18.71 4.62
C LEU A 130 -0.14 19.69 5.79
N GLU A 131 -0.46 20.97 5.53
CA GLU A 131 -0.72 21.95 6.60
C GLU A 131 -1.89 21.53 7.50
N VAL A 132 -2.94 20.94 6.92
CA VAL A 132 -4.12 20.50 7.65
C VAL A 132 -3.81 19.26 8.48
N LEU A 133 -3.06 18.30 7.93
CA LEU A 133 -2.60 17.12 8.68
C LEU A 133 -1.79 17.50 9.92
N GLU A 134 -0.92 18.51 9.80
CA GLU A 134 -0.11 19.00 10.91
C GLU A 134 -0.96 19.65 12.02
N LYS A 135 -2.14 20.18 11.70
CA LYS A 135 -3.08 20.76 12.67
C LYS A 135 -4.00 19.72 13.30
N ILE A 136 -4.30 18.64 12.60
CA ILE A 136 -5.24 17.60 13.04
C ILE A 136 -4.52 16.51 13.84
N LYS A 137 -3.20 16.35 13.68
CA LYS A 137 -2.44 15.34 14.42
C LYS A 137 -2.62 15.52 15.92
N ILE A 138 -2.87 14.42 16.61
CA ILE A 138 -3.01 14.38 18.06
C ILE A 138 -1.66 13.95 18.60
N PRO A 139 -0.99 14.73 19.47
CA PRO A 139 0.22 14.27 20.13
C PRO A 139 -0.15 13.13 21.08
N VAL A 140 0.54 12.00 20.94
CA VAL A 140 0.30 10.80 21.75
C VAL A 140 1.58 10.46 22.50
N GLU A 141 1.45 10.21 23.81
CA GLU A 141 2.55 9.68 24.61
C GLU A 141 2.77 8.20 24.30
N ILE A 142 4.03 7.78 24.23
CA ILE A 142 4.39 6.40 23.88
C ILE A 142 4.18 5.50 25.11
N ASN A 143 2.92 5.11 25.32
CA ASN A 143 2.49 4.23 26.41
C ASN A 143 2.08 2.87 25.85
N LYS A 144 2.16 1.82 26.68
CA LYS A 144 1.80 0.46 26.26
C LYS A 144 0.39 0.41 25.67
N GLU A 145 -0.59 1.04 26.31
CA GLU A 145 -1.98 1.11 25.86
C GLU A 145 -2.11 1.73 24.46
N THR A 146 -1.45 2.87 24.22
CA THR A 146 -1.47 3.54 22.92
C THR A 146 -0.83 2.70 21.82
N LEU A 147 0.24 1.97 22.13
CA LEU A 147 0.88 1.05 21.19
C LEU A 147 0.01 -0.17 20.90
N THR A 148 -0.69 -0.69 21.91
CA THR A 148 -1.69 -1.75 21.76
C THR A 148 -2.82 -1.32 20.83
N ASP A 149 -3.35 -0.11 20.99
CA ASP A 149 -4.39 0.42 20.11
C ASP A 149 -3.91 0.55 18.65
N VAL A 150 -2.72 1.13 18.45
CA VAL A 150 -2.13 1.29 17.11
C VAL A 150 -1.85 -0.07 16.46
N CYS A 151 -1.24 -1.00 17.19
CA CYS A 151 -0.93 -2.33 16.68
C CYS A 151 -2.21 -3.12 16.36
N SER A 152 -3.22 -3.06 17.24
CA SER A 152 -4.51 -3.71 17.02
C SER A 152 -5.21 -3.16 15.77
N THR A 153 -5.20 -1.85 15.56
CA THR A 153 -5.81 -1.26 14.35
C THR A 153 -5.12 -1.71 13.07
N SER A 154 -3.80 -1.77 13.04
CA SER A 154 -3.05 -2.26 11.87
C SER A 154 -3.32 -3.75 11.60
N LEU A 155 -3.19 -4.60 12.62
CA LEU A 155 -3.35 -6.05 12.49
C LEU A 155 -4.77 -6.46 12.07
N ARG A 156 -5.79 -5.78 12.60
CA ARG A 156 -7.21 -6.04 12.26
C ARG A 156 -7.53 -5.82 10.79
N THR A 157 -6.69 -5.10 10.04
CA THR A 157 -6.87 -4.98 8.59
C THR A 157 -6.39 -6.22 7.85
N LYS A 158 -5.39 -6.95 8.35
CA LYS A 158 -4.73 -8.06 7.66
C LYS A 158 -5.19 -9.44 8.14
N VAL A 159 -5.48 -9.60 9.43
CA VAL A 159 -5.82 -10.92 10.03
C VAL A 159 -7.19 -10.94 10.70
N HIS A 160 -7.65 -12.14 11.05
CA HIS A 160 -8.90 -12.32 11.78
C HIS A 160 -8.83 -11.63 13.16
N PRO A 161 -9.90 -10.96 13.65
CA PRO A 161 -9.85 -10.18 14.89
C PRO A 161 -9.30 -10.93 16.11
N LYS A 162 -9.72 -12.19 16.31
CA LYS A 162 -9.21 -13.03 17.41
C LYS A 162 -7.69 -13.24 17.36
N LEU A 163 -7.14 -13.41 16.14
CA LEU A 163 -5.70 -13.56 15.95
C LEU A 163 -4.99 -12.22 16.10
N ALA A 164 -5.61 -11.13 15.63
CA ALA A 164 -5.08 -9.78 15.81
C ALA A 164 -4.87 -9.47 17.29
N ASP A 165 -5.83 -9.82 18.17
CA ASP A 165 -5.71 -9.55 19.60
C ASP A 165 -4.51 -10.30 20.23
N VAL A 166 -4.30 -11.58 19.89
CA VAL A 166 -3.12 -12.36 20.36
C VAL A 166 -1.82 -11.77 19.83
N LEU A 167 -1.76 -11.46 18.53
CA LEU A 167 -0.56 -10.90 17.90
C LEU A 167 -0.24 -9.48 18.39
N THR A 168 -1.26 -8.71 18.79
CA THR A 168 -1.08 -7.34 19.29
C THR A 168 -0.21 -7.36 20.54
N ASP A 169 -0.52 -8.23 21.50
CA ASP A 169 0.25 -8.33 22.75
C ASP A 169 1.70 -8.75 22.48
N VAL A 170 1.89 -9.74 21.60
CA VAL A 170 3.20 -10.24 21.17
C VAL A 170 4.02 -9.13 20.51
N CYS A 171 3.44 -8.40 19.55
CA CYS A 171 4.12 -7.33 18.82
C CYS A 171 4.48 -6.16 19.75
N VAL A 172 3.58 -5.73 20.63
CA VAL A 172 3.85 -4.62 21.55
C VAL A 172 4.94 -5.00 22.54
N ASP A 173 4.90 -6.21 23.12
CA ASP A 173 5.93 -6.68 24.04
C ASP A 173 7.29 -6.84 23.33
N ALA A 174 7.31 -7.26 22.06
CA ALA A 174 8.53 -7.34 21.26
C ALA A 174 9.16 -5.95 21.05
N ILE A 175 8.36 -4.96 20.61
CA ILE A 175 8.83 -3.59 20.39
C ILE A 175 9.29 -2.93 21.71
N LEU A 176 8.57 -3.15 22.82
CA LEU A 176 8.98 -2.65 24.13
C LEU A 176 10.29 -3.28 24.63
N SER A 177 10.58 -4.52 24.23
CA SER A 177 11.81 -5.22 24.64
C SER A 177 13.05 -4.71 23.90
N ILE A 178 12.90 -4.18 22.69
CA ILE A 178 14.00 -3.64 21.87
C ILE A 178 14.15 -2.12 21.98
N LYS A 179 13.12 -1.42 22.48
CA LYS A 179 13.14 0.03 22.63
C LYS A 179 14.25 0.45 23.60
N GLN A 180 15.15 1.30 23.12
CA GLN A 180 16.15 2.00 23.93
C GLN A 180 15.82 3.50 23.87
N ASP A 181 15.84 4.19 25.01
CA ASP A 181 15.38 5.59 25.07
C ASP A 181 16.13 6.55 24.14
N ASP A 182 17.38 6.21 23.77
CA ASP A 182 18.29 7.07 23.01
C ASP A 182 18.55 6.59 21.57
N LYS A 183 17.89 5.53 21.10
CA LYS A 183 18.11 4.98 19.74
C LYS A 183 16.81 4.70 19.01
N PRO A 184 16.79 4.88 17.67
CA PRO A 184 15.67 4.41 16.87
C PRO A 184 15.51 2.90 17.05
N VAL A 185 14.26 2.45 17.01
CA VAL A 185 13.92 1.03 17.12
C VAL A 185 14.53 0.29 15.94
N ASP A 186 15.36 -0.70 16.23
CA ASP A 186 15.96 -1.58 15.22
C ASP A 186 15.17 -2.88 15.11
N LEU A 187 14.41 -3.01 14.02
CA LEU A 187 13.59 -4.19 13.76
C LEU A 187 14.43 -5.44 13.47
N PHE A 188 15.72 -5.32 13.15
CA PHE A 188 16.60 -6.48 12.99
C PHE A 188 16.83 -7.24 14.31
N MET A 189 16.50 -6.65 15.45
CA MET A 189 16.53 -7.32 16.75
C MET A 189 15.34 -8.27 16.98
N VAL A 190 14.34 -8.25 16.10
CA VAL A 190 13.17 -9.13 16.16
C VAL A 190 13.30 -10.19 15.07
N GLU A 191 13.56 -11.43 15.49
CA GLU A 191 13.61 -12.56 14.57
C GLU A 191 12.23 -13.21 14.43
N LEU A 192 11.78 -13.39 13.19
CA LEU A 192 10.54 -14.08 12.86
C LEU A 192 10.85 -15.54 12.52
N MET A 193 10.53 -16.46 13.42
CA MET A 193 10.64 -17.89 13.18
C MET A 193 9.27 -18.53 12.98
N GLU A 194 9.10 -19.18 11.83
CA GLU A 194 7.87 -19.89 11.50
C GLU A 194 8.01 -21.39 11.81
N MET A 195 7.00 -21.97 12.47
CA MET A 195 6.89 -23.41 12.68
C MET A 195 5.60 -23.92 12.04
N GLN A 196 5.69 -25.01 11.27
CA GLN A 196 4.54 -25.62 10.59
C GLN A 196 3.64 -26.47 11.52
N HIS A 197 3.91 -26.46 12.82
CA HIS A 197 3.18 -27.26 13.81
C HIS A 197 2.23 -26.36 14.61
N LYS A 198 1.09 -26.92 15.03
CA LYS A 198 0.03 -26.25 15.81
C LYS A 198 -0.76 -25.19 15.04
N THR A 199 -1.54 -24.36 15.74
CA THR A 199 -2.40 -23.31 15.17
C THR A 199 -1.77 -21.93 15.30
N GLU A 200 -2.23 -20.99 14.48
CA GLU A 200 -1.78 -19.60 14.42
C GLU A 200 -1.94 -18.84 15.76
N THR A 201 -2.87 -19.28 16.60
CA THR A 201 -3.11 -18.74 17.95
C THR A 201 -2.00 -19.06 18.95
N ASP A 202 -1.11 -20.00 18.63
CA ASP A 202 -0.04 -20.44 19.53
C ASP A 202 1.25 -19.64 19.33
N THR A 203 1.18 -18.57 18.53
CA THR A 203 2.29 -17.63 18.33
C THR A 203 2.68 -16.99 19.66
N GLN A 204 3.97 -17.02 20.00
CA GLN A 204 4.48 -16.52 21.28
C GLN A 204 5.76 -15.71 21.08
N LEU A 205 5.96 -14.73 21.96
CA LEU A 205 7.22 -13.99 22.06
C LEU A 205 8.22 -14.78 22.92
N VAL A 206 9.42 -15.02 22.40
CA VAL A 206 10.55 -15.53 23.18
C VAL A 206 11.53 -14.39 23.42
N LYS A 207 11.80 -14.08 24.69
CA LYS A 207 12.77 -13.04 25.08
C LYS A 207 14.18 -13.63 25.14
N GLY A 208 14.76 -13.85 23.97
CA GLY A 208 16.09 -14.44 23.78
C GLY A 208 16.30 -14.87 22.34
N ILE A 209 17.46 -15.46 22.06
CA ILE A 209 17.73 -16.14 20.78
C ILE A 209 17.45 -17.64 21.00
N PHE A 210 16.79 -18.26 20.03
CA PHE A 210 16.59 -19.71 20.01
C PHE A 210 17.72 -20.40 19.25
#